data_AF-A0A955NAV6-F1
#
_entry.id   AF-A0A955NAV6-F1
#
_cell.length_a   1.000
_cell.length_b   1.000
_cell.length_c   1.000
_cell.angle_alpha   90.00
_cell.angle_beta   90.00
_cell.angle_gamma   90.00
#
_symmetry.space_group_name_H-M   'P 1'
#
loop_
_entity.id
_entity.type
_entity.pdbx_description
1 polymer ?
#
loop_
_entity_poly.entity_id
_entity_poly.type
_entity_poly.pdbx_seq_one_letter_code
_entity_poly.pdbx_strand_id
1 'polypeptide(L)'
;TLASVRSGAFNPNAIKPISESSNIPEGIAIKNGDLLLTRSNTRELVGDVTIVSRPKPRTIISDLIYKLVPNNDRFYSKFLMYQLLSKCGRIQIEQDARGSSGTMPKIRQHHIRNWRFVKPPMDEQSCISDFIFAKLNDIDKVRKITEQEIALLEEIHIKLISEIVTGKLDVREAVANLPEERESDETEGEFFELVPACGEGED
;
A
#
# COMPACT_ATOMS: atom_id res chain seq x y z
N THR A 1 -11.36 -9.95 4.45
CA THR A 1 -10.49 -11.15 4.54
C THR A 1 -9.07 -10.67 4.74
N LEU A 2 -8.05 -11.52 4.88
CA LEU A 2 -6.68 -11.03 5.05
C LEU A 2 -6.22 -10.11 3.92
N ALA A 3 -6.68 -10.36 2.69
CA ALA A 3 -6.37 -9.53 1.53
C ALA A 3 -6.98 -8.10 1.57
N SER A 4 -7.83 -7.77 2.56
CA SER A 4 -8.28 -6.38 2.75
C SER A 4 -7.25 -5.49 3.41
N VAL A 5 -6.20 -6.06 4.01
CA VAL A 5 -5.14 -5.34 4.70
C VAL A 5 -3.83 -5.58 3.96
N ARG A 6 -3.27 -4.54 3.34
CA ARG A 6 -2.00 -4.66 2.62
C ARG A 6 -1.18 -3.39 2.69
N SER A 7 -0.06 -3.40 3.41
CA SER A 7 1.00 -2.39 3.33
C SER A 7 0.49 -0.93 3.43
N GLY A 8 -0.44 -0.67 4.34
CA GLY A 8 -1.05 0.64 4.53
C GLY A 8 -2.29 0.94 3.68
N ALA A 9 -2.58 0.11 2.68
CA ALA A 9 -3.73 0.24 1.79
C ALA A 9 -4.85 -0.77 2.13
N PHE A 10 -6.08 -0.26 2.19
CA PHE A 10 -7.26 -1.06 2.44
C PHE A 10 -7.95 -1.44 1.14
N ASN A 11 -8.21 -2.73 0.93
CA ASN A 11 -8.95 -3.21 -0.23
C ASN A 11 -10.43 -3.47 0.12
N PRO A 12 -11.37 -2.61 -0.32
CA PRO A 12 -12.81 -2.75 -0.02
C PRO A 12 -13.49 -3.90 -0.78
N ASN A 13 -12.82 -4.52 -1.74
CA ASN A 13 -13.34 -5.69 -2.47
C ASN A 13 -13.00 -7.01 -1.78
N ALA A 14 -11.95 -7.04 -0.98
CA ALA A 14 -11.49 -8.25 -0.28
C ALA A 14 -12.13 -8.40 1.11
N ILE A 15 -13.45 -8.21 1.23
CA ILE A 15 -14.16 -8.18 2.53
C ILE A 15 -15.15 -9.34 2.67
N LYS A 16 -15.63 -9.60 3.90
CA LYS A 16 -16.74 -10.53 4.14
C LYS A 16 -18.02 -9.71 4.32
N PRO A 17 -18.90 -9.63 3.30
CA PRO A 17 -20.17 -8.92 3.44
C PRO A 17 -21.11 -9.68 4.37
N ILE A 18 -21.99 -8.95 5.04
CA ILE A 18 -23.06 -9.52 5.85
C ILE A 18 -24.37 -9.38 5.08
N SER A 19 -25.22 -10.42 5.13
CA SER A 19 -26.59 -10.36 4.61
C SER A 19 -27.37 -9.19 5.20
N GLU A 20 -28.29 -8.63 4.42
CA GLU A 20 -29.05 -7.42 4.80
C GLU A 20 -29.91 -7.61 6.06
N SER A 21 -30.32 -8.85 6.33
CA SER A 21 -31.19 -9.23 7.44
C SER A 21 -30.47 -9.41 8.80
N SER A 22 -29.14 -9.39 8.84
CA SER A 22 -28.41 -9.65 10.09
C SER A 22 -28.09 -8.38 10.86
N ASN A 23 -28.27 -8.40 12.17
CA ASN A 23 -27.75 -7.32 13.04
C ASN A 23 -26.23 -7.43 13.13
N ILE A 24 -25.56 -6.28 13.03
CA ILE A 24 -24.09 -6.21 13.18
C ILE A 24 -23.81 -5.87 14.64
N PRO A 25 -23.16 -6.77 15.41
CA PRO A 25 -22.72 -6.47 16.77
C PRO A 25 -21.93 -5.17 16.82
N GLU A 26 -22.14 -4.40 17.89
CA GLU A 26 -21.40 -3.16 18.09
C GLU A 26 -19.90 -3.44 18.25
N GLY A 27 -19.06 -2.62 17.63
CA GLY A 27 -17.61 -2.73 17.73
C GLY A 27 -16.92 -3.59 16.66
N ILE A 28 -17.62 -4.46 15.92
CA ILE A 28 -17.02 -5.28 14.85
C ILE A 28 -17.23 -4.72 13.43
N ALA A 29 -18.12 -3.75 13.28
CA ALA A 29 -18.32 -3.02 12.04
C ALA A 29 -17.07 -2.20 11.70
N ILE A 30 -16.65 -2.25 10.44
CA ILE A 30 -15.53 -1.47 9.92
C ILE A 30 -15.99 -0.06 9.57
N LYS A 31 -15.24 0.94 10.03
CA LYS A 31 -15.48 2.37 9.77
C LYS A 31 -14.26 3.01 9.09
N ASN A 32 -14.50 4.14 8.42
CA ASN A 32 -13.41 4.98 7.93
C ASN A 32 -12.48 5.38 9.08
N GLY A 33 -11.17 5.30 8.85
CA GLY A 33 -10.16 5.64 9.85
C GLY A 33 -9.80 4.51 10.81
N ASP A 34 -10.51 3.38 10.79
CA ASP A 34 -10.13 2.21 11.61
C ASP A 34 -8.72 1.72 11.21
N LEU A 35 -7.87 1.48 12.21
CA LEU A 35 -6.54 0.89 12.02
C LEU A 35 -6.65 -0.62 12.19
N LEU A 36 -6.39 -1.37 11.11
CA LEU A 36 -6.52 -2.82 11.07
C LEU A 36 -5.14 -3.48 10.96
N LEU A 37 -4.93 -4.57 11.69
CA LEU A 37 -3.70 -5.36 11.66
C LEU A 37 -4.00 -6.85 11.46
N THR A 38 -3.27 -7.54 10.59
CA THR A 38 -3.44 -8.98 10.38
C THR A 38 -2.89 -9.78 11.55
N ARG A 39 -3.74 -10.60 12.17
CA ARG A 39 -3.38 -11.49 13.28
C ARG A 39 -2.59 -12.70 12.81
N SER A 40 -2.92 -13.24 11.64
CA SER A 40 -2.33 -14.45 11.07
C SER A 40 -2.22 -14.32 9.57
N ASN A 41 -1.06 -14.63 9.01
CA ASN A 41 -0.81 -14.69 7.57
C ASN A 41 0.51 -15.42 7.32
N THR A 42 1.03 -15.42 6.09
CA THR A 42 2.42 -15.80 5.81
C THR A 42 3.40 -14.95 6.62
N ARG A 43 4.65 -15.39 6.73
CA ARG A 43 5.66 -14.73 7.58
C ARG A 43 5.88 -13.26 7.22
N GLU A 44 5.82 -12.94 5.94
CA GLU A 44 6.05 -11.61 5.38
C GLU A 44 4.84 -10.69 5.60
N LEU A 45 3.65 -11.27 5.76
CA LEU A 45 2.37 -10.55 5.77
C LEU A 45 1.64 -10.59 7.11
N VAL A 46 2.15 -11.36 8.07
CA VAL A 46 1.63 -11.38 9.43
C VAL A 46 1.94 -10.05 10.10
N GLY A 47 0.98 -9.46 10.80
CA GLY A 47 1.12 -8.13 11.38
C GLY A 47 1.10 -6.98 10.36
N ASP A 48 0.76 -7.25 9.10
CA ASP A 48 0.53 -6.19 8.12
C ASP A 48 -0.64 -5.31 8.57
N VAL A 49 -0.59 -4.03 8.23
CA VAL A 49 -1.44 -2.99 8.81
C VAL A 49 -2.00 -2.07 7.73
N THR A 50 -3.20 -1.54 7.95
CA THR A 50 -3.81 -0.53 7.08
C THR A 50 -4.74 0.39 7.86
N ILE A 51 -4.92 1.60 7.34
CA ILE A 51 -6.05 2.45 7.70
C ILE A 51 -7.19 2.22 6.71
N VAL A 52 -8.40 2.07 7.22
CA VAL A 52 -9.58 1.87 6.40
C VAL A 52 -9.98 3.15 5.70
N SER A 53 -10.15 3.06 4.39
CA SER A 53 -10.70 4.11 3.53
C SER A 53 -11.85 3.55 2.69
N ARG A 54 -12.97 4.28 2.67
CA ARG A 54 -14.18 4.00 1.89
C ARG A 54 -14.66 2.54 2.04
N PRO A 55 -14.94 2.06 3.27
CA PRO A 55 -15.42 0.70 3.46
C PRO A 55 -16.81 0.56 2.82
N LYS A 56 -17.09 -0.62 2.27
CA LYS A 56 -18.44 -0.93 1.83
C LYS A 56 -19.37 -0.98 3.05
N PRO A 57 -20.64 -0.57 2.92
CA PRO A 57 -21.62 -0.71 3.98
C PRO A 57 -21.71 -2.16 4.47
N ARG A 58 -22.07 -2.34 5.73
CA ARG A 58 -22.32 -3.67 6.34
C ARG A 58 -21.12 -4.63 6.27
N THR A 59 -19.91 -4.07 6.41
CA THR A 59 -18.67 -4.84 6.46
C THR A 59 -18.19 -5.05 7.88
N ILE A 60 -17.77 -6.27 8.22
CA ILE A 60 -17.13 -6.59 9.51
C ILE A 60 -15.70 -7.08 9.36
N ILE A 61 -14.99 -7.01 10.48
CA ILE A 61 -13.64 -7.52 10.66
C ILE A 61 -13.67 -9.06 10.69
N SER A 62 -12.71 -9.71 10.02
CA SER A 62 -12.50 -11.16 10.17
C SER A 62 -11.78 -11.47 11.47
N ASP A 63 -12.03 -12.63 12.06
CA ASP A 63 -11.29 -13.23 13.18
C ASP A 63 -9.74 -13.22 13.08
N LEU A 64 -9.21 -13.18 11.86
CA LEU A 64 -7.78 -13.09 11.57
C LEU A 64 -7.25 -11.65 11.47
N ILE A 65 -8.06 -10.64 11.82
CA ILE A 65 -7.71 -9.23 11.82
C ILE A 65 -8.04 -8.64 13.18
N TYR A 66 -7.12 -7.85 13.71
CA TYR A 66 -7.36 -7.01 14.87
C TYR A 66 -7.68 -5.59 14.45
N LYS A 67 -8.64 -4.96 15.13
CA LYS A 67 -8.77 -3.51 15.16
C LYS A 67 -7.89 -2.97 16.26
N LEU A 68 -6.94 -2.13 15.90
CA LEU A 68 -6.13 -1.38 16.85
C LEU A 68 -6.85 -0.07 17.15
N VAL A 69 -7.03 0.22 18.44
CA VAL A 69 -7.61 1.48 18.91
C VAL A 69 -6.51 2.22 19.65
N PRO A 70 -5.71 3.06 18.95
CA PRO A 70 -4.68 3.86 19.58
C PRO A 70 -5.30 4.92 20.50
N ASN A 71 -4.53 5.37 21.49
CA ASN A 71 -4.87 6.58 22.23
C ASN A 71 -4.53 7.79 21.34
N ASN A 72 -5.57 8.47 20.84
CA ASN A 72 -5.44 9.57 19.88
C ASN A 72 -4.76 10.82 20.46
N ASP A 73 -4.66 10.96 21.78
CA ASP A 73 -3.90 12.05 22.43
C ASP A 73 -2.40 11.78 22.44
N ARG A 74 -2.00 10.54 22.10
CA ARG A 74 -0.61 10.08 22.16
C ARG A 74 -0.04 9.67 20.81
N PHE A 75 -0.90 9.18 19.92
CA PHE A 75 -0.49 8.63 18.64
C PHE A 75 -1.44 9.03 17.53
N TYR A 76 -0.90 9.58 16.46
CA TYR A 76 -1.62 9.69 15.21
C TYR A 76 -1.68 8.32 14.52
N SER A 77 -2.87 7.88 14.08
CA SER A 77 -3.06 6.55 13.50
C SER A 77 -2.18 6.30 12.27
N LYS A 78 -1.98 7.29 11.40
CA LYS A 78 -1.08 7.16 10.23
C LYS A 78 0.36 6.99 10.66
N PHE A 79 0.81 7.75 11.66
CA PHE A 79 2.16 7.63 12.19
C PHE A 79 2.41 6.24 12.78
N LEU A 80 1.46 5.72 13.56
CA LEU A 80 1.53 4.37 14.12
C LEU A 80 1.55 3.29 13.02
N MET A 81 0.74 3.46 11.98
CA MET A 81 0.75 2.59 10.80
C MET A 81 2.14 2.57 10.14
N TYR A 82 2.75 3.73 9.89
CA TYR A 82 4.09 3.81 9.31
C TYR A 82 5.16 3.21 10.22
N GLN A 83 5.07 3.37 11.54
CA GLN A 83 5.99 2.70 12.47
C GLN A 83 5.89 1.18 12.38
N LEU A 84 4.67 0.62 12.29
CA LEU A 84 4.45 -0.82 12.15
C LEU A 84 4.95 -1.37 10.80
N LEU A 85 4.81 -0.58 9.72
CA LEU A 85 5.31 -0.92 8.39
C LEU A 85 6.83 -0.73 8.25
N SER A 86 7.44 0.10 9.09
CA SER A 86 8.88 0.33 9.08
C SER A 86 9.68 -0.95 9.35
N LYS A 87 10.95 -0.97 8.94
CA LYS A 87 11.87 -2.09 9.21
C LYS A 87 11.90 -2.47 10.70
N CYS A 88 11.95 -1.48 11.59
CA CYS A 88 11.97 -1.72 13.04
C CYS A 88 10.65 -2.32 13.54
N GLY A 89 9.50 -1.85 13.03
CA GLY A 89 8.20 -2.44 13.33
C GLY A 89 8.10 -3.88 12.87
N ARG A 90 8.49 -4.13 11.62
CA ARG A 90 8.53 -5.48 11.01
C ARG A 90 9.39 -6.47 11.79
N ILE A 91 10.57 -6.05 12.27
CA ILE A 91 11.43 -6.91 13.09
C ILE A 91 10.70 -7.37 14.37
N GLN A 92 10.06 -6.46 15.09
CA GLN A 92 9.31 -6.80 16.32
C GLN A 92 8.13 -7.74 16.01
N ILE A 93 7.39 -7.44 14.93
CA ILE A 93 6.26 -8.25 14.46
C ILE A 93 6.70 -9.69 14.16
N GLU A 94 7.79 -9.86 13.42
CA GLU A 94 8.29 -11.17 13.01
C GLU A 94 8.82 -11.96 14.20
N GLN A 95 9.54 -11.33 15.13
CA GLN A 95 10.03 -12.00 16.35
C GLN A 95 8.90 -12.61 17.20
N ASP A 96 7.76 -11.93 17.26
CA ASP A 96 6.60 -12.34 18.05
C ASP A 96 5.57 -13.18 17.28
N ALA A 97 5.68 -13.25 15.96
CA ALA A 97 4.85 -14.10 15.13
C ALA A 97 5.28 -15.57 15.32
N ARG A 98 4.40 -16.39 15.92
CA ARG A 98 4.68 -17.81 16.24
C ARG A 98 3.61 -18.72 15.63
N GLY A 99 3.99 -19.92 15.21
CA GLY A 99 3.05 -20.94 14.72
C GLY A 99 3.71 -22.31 14.58
N SER A 100 2.97 -23.38 14.89
CA SER A 100 3.50 -24.74 14.97
C SER A 100 3.95 -25.32 13.63
N SER A 101 3.39 -24.85 12.51
CA SER A 101 3.69 -25.33 11.16
C SER A 101 4.58 -24.39 10.33
N GLY A 102 4.95 -23.22 10.86
CA GLY A 102 5.74 -22.21 10.13
C GLY A 102 5.03 -21.49 8.98
N THR A 103 4.00 -22.07 8.36
CA THR A 103 3.34 -21.51 7.15
C THR A 103 2.42 -20.33 7.45
N MET A 104 1.73 -20.35 8.60
CA MET A 104 0.78 -19.30 9.00
C MET A 104 0.99 -18.92 10.47
N PRO A 105 2.07 -18.18 10.79
CA PRO A 105 2.28 -17.67 12.14
C PRO A 105 1.13 -16.76 12.59
N LYS A 106 1.01 -16.61 13.91
CA LYS A 106 -0.01 -15.83 14.59
C LYS A 106 0.63 -14.90 15.59
N ILE A 107 0.04 -13.72 15.74
CA ILE A 107 0.38 -12.74 16.77
C ILE A 107 -0.72 -12.75 17.83
N ARG A 108 -0.30 -12.75 19.10
CA ARG A 108 -1.21 -12.68 20.25
C ARG A 108 -1.34 -11.21 20.70
N GLN A 109 -2.49 -10.84 21.25
CA GLN A 109 -2.74 -9.46 21.68
C GLN A 109 -1.71 -8.92 22.67
N HIS A 110 -1.19 -9.76 23.57
CA HIS A 110 -0.20 -9.32 24.55
C HIS A 110 1.15 -8.96 23.91
N HIS A 111 1.54 -9.59 22.78
CA HIS A 111 2.73 -9.19 22.03
C HIS A 111 2.56 -7.75 21.50
N ILE A 112 1.41 -7.46 20.89
CA ILE A 112 1.09 -6.13 20.32
C ILE A 112 1.18 -5.04 21.39
N ARG A 113 0.69 -5.32 22.60
CA ARG A 113 0.74 -4.37 23.73
C ARG A 113 2.15 -4.12 24.25
N ASN A 114 3.09 -5.02 23.98
CA ASN A 114 4.48 -4.93 24.43
C ASN A 114 5.44 -4.40 23.37
N TRP A 115 4.96 -4.20 22.12
CA TRP A 115 5.78 -3.58 21.09
C TRP A 115 6.15 -2.15 21.46
N ARG A 116 7.38 -1.78 21.09
CA ARG A 116 7.93 -0.46 21.37
C ARG A 116 7.67 0.45 20.18
N PHE A 117 7.20 1.65 20.51
CA PHE A 117 6.92 2.72 19.56
C PHE A 117 7.63 3.99 20.00
N VAL A 118 8.18 4.73 19.04
CA VAL A 118 8.65 6.09 19.30
C VAL A 118 7.45 7.02 19.41
N LYS A 119 7.53 8.00 20.31
CA LYS A 119 6.41 8.90 20.61
C LYS A 119 6.90 10.35 20.70
N PRO A 120 7.25 10.98 19.56
CA PRO A 120 7.52 12.41 19.52
C PRO A 120 6.23 13.22 19.76
N PRO A 121 6.32 14.56 19.92
CA PRO A 121 5.14 15.44 20.00
C PRO A 121 4.14 15.24 18.86
N MET A 122 2.87 15.52 19.11
CA MET A 122 1.78 15.25 18.16
C MET A 122 1.97 15.97 16.82
N ASP A 123 2.46 17.21 16.84
CA ASP A 123 2.70 18.00 15.62
C ASP A 123 3.80 17.38 14.75
N GLU A 124 4.86 16.88 15.38
CA GLU A 124 5.95 16.16 14.69
C GLU A 124 5.43 14.86 14.06
N GLN A 125 4.59 14.10 14.78
CA GLN A 125 3.95 12.90 14.23
C GLN A 125 3.11 13.21 12.98
N SER A 126 2.37 14.31 12.99
CA SER A 126 1.58 14.75 11.84
C SER A 126 2.49 15.13 10.68
N CYS A 127 3.50 15.97 10.92
CA CYS A 127 4.44 16.43 9.91
C CYS A 127 5.16 15.25 9.22
N ILE A 128 5.67 14.29 10.00
CA ILE A 128 6.31 13.09 9.46
C ILE A 128 5.31 12.27 8.63
N SER A 129 4.09 12.10 9.12
CA SER A 129 3.07 11.32 8.41
C SER A 129 2.69 11.95 7.07
N ASP A 130 2.56 13.27 7.02
CA ASP A 130 2.21 14.00 5.80
C ASP A 130 3.37 14.01 4.80
N PHE A 131 4.61 14.13 5.27
CA PHE A 131 5.79 13.98 4.43
C PHE A 131 5.87 12.59 3.77
N ILE A 132 5.71 11.52 4.56
CA ILE A 132 5.71 10.15 4.05
C ILE A 132 4.56 9.96 3.04
N PHE A 133 3.37 10.45 3.37
CA PHE A 133 2.21 10.36 2.48
C PHE A 133 2.47 11.06 1.14
N ALA A 134 3.03 12.27 1.14
CA ALA A 134 3.37 13.00 -0.08
C ALA A 134 4.35 12.21 -0.95
N LYS A 135 5.44 11.67 -0.37
CA LYS A 135 6.42 10.87 -1.10
C LYS A 135 5.84 9.58 -1.68
N LEU A 136 4.99 8.88 -0.91
CA LEU A 136 4.31 7.69 -1.41
C LEU A 136 3.36 8.01 -2.56
N ASN A 137 2.65 9.14 -2.49
CA ASN A 137 1.73 9.57 -3.55
C ASN A 137 2.47 9.89 -4.85
N ASP A 138 3.66 10.50 -4.78
CA ASP A 138 4.46 10.75 -5.97
C ASP A 138 4.96 9.46 -6.62
N ILE A 139 5.40 8.49 -5.80
CA ILE A 139 5.77 7.15 -6.29
C ILE A 139 4.56 6.43 -6.92
N ASP A 140 3.38 6.51 -6.29
CA ASP A 140 2.15 5.89 -6.80
C ASP A 140 1.72 6.49 -8.14
N LYS A 141 1.91 7.81 -8.36
CA LYS A 141 1.64 8.45 -9.66
C LYS A 141 2.54 7.88 -10.75
N VAL A 142 3.85 7.80 -10.49
CA VAL A 142 4.81 7.25 -11.45
C VAL A 142 4.48 5.79 -11.76
N ARG A 143 4.23 4.97 -10.72
CA ARG A 143 3.83 3.57 -10.90
C ARG A 143 2.61 3.45 -11.82
N LYS A 144 1.58 4.27 -11.59
CA LYS A 144 0.35 4.23 -12.39
C LYS A 144 0.59 4.60 -13.86
N ILE A 145 1.44 5.58 -14.14
CA ILE A 145 1.80 5.96 -15.51
C ILE A 145 2.51 4.78 -16.19
N THR A 146 3.50 4.19 -15.53
CA THR A 146 4.23 3.04 -16.07
C THR A 146 3.31 1.83 -16.31
N GLU A 147 2.38 1.54 -15.40
CA GLU A 147 1.38 0.47 -15.57
C GLU A 147 0.48 0.72 -16.80
N GLN A 148 0.11 1.97 -17.06
CA GLN A 148 -0.67 2.36 -18.24
C GLN A 148 0.13 2.20 -19.54
N GLU A 149 1.41 2.58 -19.54
CA GLU A 149 2.30 2.40 -20.68
C GLU A 149 2.49 0.93 -21.03
N ILE A 150 2.71 0.07 -20.02
CA ILE A 150 2.82 -1.37 -20.21
C ILE A 150 1.54 -1.93 -20.83
N ALA A 151 0.37 -1.58 -20.28
CA ALA A 151 -0.91 -2.04 -20.81
C ALA A 151 -1.13 -1.60 -22.27
N LEU A 152 -0.73 -0.38 -22.63
CA LEU A 152 -0.81 0.13 -23.99
C LEU A 152 0.13 -0.64 -24.93
N LEU A 153 1.36 -0.93 -24.50
CA LEU A 153 2.32 -1.72 -25.29
C LEU A 153 1.80 -3.14 -25.53
N GLU A 154 1.18 -3.77 -24.52
CA GLU A 154 0.55 -5.08 -24.66
C GLU A 154 -0.62 -5.04 -25.65
N GLU A 155 -1.47 -4.02 -25.60
CA GLU A 155 -2.58 -3.83 -26.54
C GLU A 155 -2.06 -3.66 -27.98
N ILE A 156 -1.05 -2.80 -28.17
CA ILE A 156 -0.41 -2.58 -29.48
C ILE A 156 0.21 -3.88 -30.00
N HIS A 157 0.90 -4.62 -29.14
CA HIS A 157 1.53 -5.88 -29.51
C HIS A 157 0.50 -6.92 -29.98
N ILE A 158 -0.60 -7.08 -29.23
CA ILE A 158 -1.69 -7.99 -29.60
C ILE A 158 -2.33 -7.56 -30.92
N LYS A 159 -2.58 -6.26 -31.09
CA LYS A 159 -3.15 -5.70 -32.32
C LYS A 159 -2.23 -5.93 -33.52
N LEU A 160 -0.93 -5.68 -33.36
CA LEU A 160 0.07 -5.86 -34.42
C LEU A 160 0.15 -7.32 -34.85
N ILE A 161 0.20 -8.27 -33.90
CA ILE A 161 0.14 -9.70 -34.20
C ILE A 161 -1.15 -10.03 -34.98
N SER A 162 -2.29 -9.51 -34.54
CA SER A 162 -3.58 -9.74 -35.21
C SER A 162 -3.57 -9.21 -36.65
N GLU A 163 -3.05 -8.00 -36.88
CA GLU A 163 -2.98 -7.40 -38.21
C GLU A 163 -2.04 -8.18 -39.14
N ILE A 164 -0.91 -8.66 -38.63
CA ILE A 164 0.03 -9.50 -39.39
C ILE A 164 -0.61 -10.84 -39.74
N VAL A 165 -1.20 -11.55 -38.77
CA VAL A 165 -1.79 -12.89 -38.98
C VAL A 165 -3.04 -12.82 -39.88
N THR A 166 -3.79 -11.72 -39.83
CA THR A 166 -4.93 -11.48 -40.72
C THR A 166 -4.53 -10.95 -42.11
N GLY A 167 -3.24 -10.72 -42.35
CA GLY A 167 -2.71 -10.20 -43.60
C GLY A 167 -3.07 -8.74 -43.88
N LYS A 168 -3.57 -8.01 -42.87
CA LYS A 168 -3.86 -6.57 -42.96
C LYS A 168 -2.59 -5.72 -42.94
N LEU A 169 -1.50 -6.28 -42.40
CA LEU A 169 -0.17 -5.67 -42.39
C LEU A 169 0.84 -6.65 -43.02
N ASP A 170 1.46 -6.24 -44.13
CA ASP A 170 2.56 -6.99 -44.75
C ASP A 170 3.91 -6.56 -44.13
N VAL A 171 4.56 -7.51 -43.46
CA VAL A 171 5.83 -7.30 -42.77
C VAL A 171 6.94 -6.89 -43.75
N ARG A 172 6.91 -7.37 -45.01
CA ARG A 172 7.96 -7.06 -46.00
C ARG A 172 7.91 -5.60 -46.44
N GLU A 173 6.70 -5.09 -46.65
CA GLU A 173 6.48 -3.68 -46.99
C GLU A 173 6.79 -2.77 -45.81
N ALA A 174 6.42 -3.18 -44.59
CA ALA A 174 6.72 -2.41 -43.38
C ALA A 174 8.23 -2.25 -43.16
N VAL A 175 9.02 -3.32 -43.35
CA VAL A 175 10.49 -3.28 -43.22
C VAL A 175 11.13 -2.38 -44.28
N ALA A 176 10.58 -2.34 -45.50
CA ALA A 176 11.09 -1.49 -46.57
C ALA A 176 10.89 0.01 -46.30
N ASN A 177 9.95 0.38 -45.42
CA ASN A 177 9.58 1.76 -45.10
C ASN A 177 9.99 2.19 -43.68
N LEU A 178 10.86 1.44 -42.99
CA LEU A 178 11.36 1.85 -41.68
C LEU A 178 12.17 3.15 -41.82
N PRO A 179 11.86 4.21 -41.04
CA PRO A 179 12.70 5.39 -41.00
C PRO A 179 14.08 5.04 -40.44
N GLU A 180 15.14 5.68 -40.95
CA GLU A 180 16.48 5.58 -40.36
C GLU A 180 16.43 5.99 -38.88
N GLU A 181 17.02 5.19 -38.00
CA GLU A 181 17.08 5.45 -36.56
C GLU A 181 17.64 6.85 -36.31
N ARG A 182 16.87 7.71 -35.64
CA ARG A 182 17.38 9.00 -35.17
C ARG A 182 18.12 8.77 -33.86
N GLU A 183 19.40 9.16 -33.81
CA GLU A 183 20.15 9.29 -32.56
C GLU A 183 19.32 10.16 -31.59
N SER A 184 18.96 9.61 -30.44
CA SER A 184 18.29 10.37 -29.39
C SER A 184 19.32 11.24 -28.71
N ASP A 185 19.21 12.57 -28.84
CA ASP A 185 20.03 13.52 -28.08
C ASP A 185 19.88 13.22 -26.58
N GLU A 186 21.00 12.82 -25.94
CA GLU A 186 21.11 12.69 -24.49
C GLU A 186 20.99 14.08 -23.85
N THR A 187 19.78 14.51 -23.49
CA THR A 187 19.62 15.59 -22.51
C THR A 187 19.67 15.01 -21.10
N GLU A 188 20.88 14.75 -20.59
CA GLU A 188 21.13 14.74 -19.15
C GLU A 188 20.98 16.19 -18.64
N GLY A 189 19.87 16.50 -17.98
CA GLY A 189 19.60 17.87 -17.54
C GLY A 189 18.64 17.94 -16.36
N GLU A 190 19.22 18.05 -15.16
CA GLU A 190 18.65 18.64 -13.94
C GLU A 190 17.33 18.04 -13.42
N PHE A 191 17.44 16.96 -12.65
CA PHE A 191 16.36 16.52 -11.77
C PHE A 191 16.88 16.25 -10.36
N PHE A 192 17.50 17.23 -9.68
CA PHE A 192 17.59 17.21 -8.21
C PHE A 192 18.12 18.53 -7.65
N GLU A 193 17.25 19.54 -7.55
CA GLU A 193 17.38 20.55 -6.50
C GLU A 193 16.00 21.10 -6.19
N LEU A 194 15.51 20.80 -4.98
CA LEU A 194 14.50 21.55 -4.22
C LEU A 194 14.33 20.83 -2.88
N VAL A 195 15.33 21.00 -2.00
CA VAL A 195 15.13 20.81 -0.56
C VAL A 195 14.69 22.17 -0.02
N PRO A 196 13.43 22.38 0.36
CA PRO A 196 13.11 23.53 1.18
C PRO A 196 13.70 23.28 2.57
N ALA A 197 14.71 24.07 2.93
CA ALA A 197 15.17 24.20 4.30
C ALA A 197 14.01 24.75 5.14
N CYS A 198 13.47 23.94 6.04
CA CYS A 198 12.62 24.45 7.11
C CYS A 198 13.52 25.29 8.01
N GLY A 199 13.25 26.60 8.04
CA GLY A 199 14.07 27.60 8.68
C GLY A 199 14.35 27.29 10.15
N GLU A 200 15.61 27.55 10.52
CA GLU A 200 16.01 27.81 11.88
C GLU A 200 15.26 29.07 12.33
N GLY A 201 14.37 28.91 13.31
CA GLY A 201 13.87 30.03 14.10
C GLY A 201 14.94 30.38 15.12
N GLU A 202 15.65 31.47 14.85
CA GLU A 202 16.34 32.26 15.88
C GLU A 202 15.34 32.93 16.83
N ASP A 203 15.85 33.19 18.03
CA ASP A 203 15.32 33.93 19.19
C ASP A 203 14.41 33.19 20.20
#